data_AF-A0A7K1B2U6-F1
#
_entry.id   AF-A0A7K1B2U6-F1
#
_cell.length_a   1.000
_cell.length_b   1.000
_cell.length_c   1.000
_cell.angle_alpha   90.00
_cell.angle_beta   90.00
_cell.angle_gamma   90.00
#
_symmetry.space_group_name_H-M   'P 1'
#
loop_
_entity.id
_entity.type
_entity.pdbx_description
1 polymer ?
#
loop_
_entity_poly.entity_id
_entity_poly.type
_entity_poly.pdbx_seq_one_letter_code
_entity_poly.pdbx_strand_id
1 'polypeptide(L)' 'MNDPARWDAIRSVIDELSVEFGVAQVDLGAWLTAQWLVGPDGRPDGIHLGPGLNERFVLEAVDPALAVLAGRA' A
#
# COMPACT_ATOMS: atom_id res chain seq x y z
N MET A 1 5.92 4.24 21.89
CA MET A 1 6.96 3.22 21.65
C MET A 1 6.56 2.48 20.38
N ASN A 2 7.46 2.38 19.41
CA ASN A 2 7.20 1.64 18.17
C ASN A 2 7.22 0.14 18.53
N ASP A 3 6.06 -0.51 18.57
CA ASP A 3 5.91 -1.93 18.89
C ASP A 3 5.67 -2.70 17.59
N PRO A 4 6.66 -3.48 17.09
CA PRO A 4 6.51 -4.26 15.86
C PRO A 4 5.30 -5.21 15.88
N ALA A 5 4.99 -5.82 17.03
CA ALA A 5 3.88 -6.75 17.16
C ALA A 5 2.53 -6.07 16.92
N ARG A 6 2.41 -4.77 17.21
CA ARG A 6 1.21 -3.99 16.92
C ARG A 6 1.01 -3.80 15.41
N TRP A 7 2.09 -3.60 14.66
CA TRP A 7 2.01 -3.49 13.20
C TRP A 7 1.62 -4.81 12.56
N ASP A 8 2.18 -5.92 13.05
CA ASP A 8 1.80 -7.27 12.60
C ASP A 8 0.32 -7.56 12.88
N ALA A 9 -0.18 -7.18 14.07
CA ALA A 9 -1.60 -7.34 14.42
C ALA A 9 -2.51 -6.51 13.50
N ILE A 10 -2.16 -5.26 13.20
CA ILE A 10 -2.91 -4.43 12.25
C ILE A 10 -2.90 -5.08 10.85
N ARG A 11 -1.75 -5.62 10.42
CA ARG A 11 -1.62 -6.29 9.13
C ARG A 11 -2.53 -7.52 9.05
N SER A 12 -2.57 -8.35 10.10
CA SER A 12 -3.48 -9.50 10.20
C SER A 12 -4.95 -9.10 10.04
N VAL A 13 -5.39 -8.05 10.75
CA VAL A 13 -6.78 -7.57 10.65
C VAL A 13 -7.12 -7.15 9.22
N ILE A 14 -6.22 -6.46 8.53
CA ILE A 14 -6.47 -6.03 7.15
C ILE A 14 -6.47 -7.24 6.20
N ASP A 15 -5.62 -8.24 6.42
CA ASP A 15 -5.61 -9.49 5.63
C ASP A 15 -6.92 -10.29 5.83
N GLU A 16 -7.41 -10.37 7.06
CA GLU A 16 -8.71 -10.97 7.39
C GLU A 16 -9.86 -10.26 6.66
N LEU A 17 -9.85 -8.92 6.57
CA LEU A 17 -10.85 -8.17 5.79
C LEU A 17 -10.89 -8.58 4.32
N SER A 18 -9.72 -8.88 3.72
CA SER A 18 -9.66 -9.35 2.34
C SER A 18 -10.15 -10.79 2.20
N VAL A 19 -9.79 -11.68 3.13
CA VAL A 19 -10.13 -13.11 3.06
C VAL A 19 -11.61 -13.35 3.37
N GLU A 20 -12.12 -12.74 4.44
CA GLU A 20 -13.48 -13.01 4.93
C GLU A 20 -14.55 -12.21 4.18
N PHE A 21 -14.24 -10.96 3.81
CA PHE A 21 -15.21 -10.03 3.24
C PHE A 21 -14.90 -9.63 1.79
N GLY A 22 -13.81 -10.14 1.21
CA GLY A 22 -13.43 -9.82 -0.17
C GLY A 22 -13.05 -8.35 -0.37
N VAL A 23 -12.61 -7.65 0.70
CA VAL A 23 -12.16 -6.26 0.58
C VAL A 23 -10.89 -6.21 -0.26
N ALA A 24 -10.98 -5.59 -1.43
CA ALA A 24 -9.84 -5.43 -2.32
C ALA A 24 -8.74 -4.59 -1.66
N GLN A 25 -7.49 -5.04 -1.78
CA GLN A 25 -6.33 -4.35 -1.25
C GLN A 25 -5.42 -3.84 -2.37
N VAL A 26 -4.92 -2.62 -2.21
CA VAL A 26 -3.83 -2.07 -3.02
C VAL A 26 -2.62 -1.91 -2.11
N ASP A 27 -1.58 -2.73 -2.36
CA ASP A 27 -0.43 -2.84 -1.46
C ASP A 27 0.67 -1.81 -1.82
N LEU A 28 0.78 -0.77 -1.00
CA LEU A 28 1.83 0.25 -1.11
C LEU A 28 3.24 -0.34 -0.90
N GLY A 29 3.41 -1.31 0.00
CA GLY A 29 4.70 -1.92 0.29
C GLY A 29 5.22 -2.76 -0.88
N ALA A 30 4.33 -3.54 -1.50
CA ALA A 30 4.64 -4.29 -2.71
C ALA A 30 4.97 -3.34 -3.88
N TRP A 31 4.20 -2.26 -4.06
CA TRP A 31 4.48 -1.25 -5.09
C TRP A 31 5.85 -0.58 -4.87
N LEU A 32 6.17 -0.15 -3.64
CA LEU A 32 7.48 0.44 -3.32
C LEU A 32 8.64 -0.52 -3.62
N THR A 33 8.48 -1.81 -3.31
CA THR A 33 9.48 -2.85 -3.61
C THR A 33 9.68 -2.99 -5.12
N ALA A 34 8.59 -3.06 -5.89
CA ALA A 34 8.65 -3.19 -7.35
C ALA A 34 9.29 -1.97 -8.04
N GLN A 35 9.16 -0.79 -7.46
CA GLN A 35 9.74 0.46 -7.95
C GLN A 35 11.17 0.74 -7.43
N TRP A 36 11.75 -0.16 -6.63
CA TRP A 36 13.05 0.04 -5.98
C TRP A 36 13.10 1.29 -5.06
N LEU A 37 11.98 1.61 -4.41
CA LEU A 37 11.81 2.78 -3.53
C LEU A 37 11.73 2.37 -2.05
N VAL A 38 12.47 1.35 -1.64
CA VAL A 38 12.45 0.86 -0.26
C VAL A 38 13.32 1.74 0.64
N GLY A 39 12.91 1.92 1.90
CA GLY A 39 13.68 2.70 2.87
C GLY A 39 13.69 4.20 2.52
N PRO A 40 14.82 4.92 2.68
CA PRO A 40 14.87 6.38 2.54
C PRO A 40 14.52 6.88 1.13
N ASP A 41 14.67 6.05 0.10
CA ASP A 41 14.38 6.44 -1.29
C ASP A 41 12.87 6.64 -1.53
N GLY A 42 12.02 5.86 -0.86
CA GLY A 42 10.56 6.04 -0.88
C GLY A 42 10.03 6.81 0.32
N ARG A 43 10.68 6.70 1.48
CA ARG A 43 10.27 7.31 2.75
C ARG A 43 11.46 7.97 3.45
N PRO A 44 11.80 9.23 3.11
CA PRO A 44 13.01 9.89 3.61
C PRO A 44 13.10 10.01 5.13
N ASP A 45 11.97 10.13 5.81
CA ASP A 45 11.87 10.18 7.28
C ASP A 45 11.47 8.84 7.91
N GLY A 46 11.38 7.78 7.08
CA GLY A 46 10.96 6.43 7.48
C GLY A 46 9.45 6.25 7.59
N ILE A 47 8.62 7.29 7.46
CA ILE A 47 7.17 7.22 7.65
C ILE A 47 6.42 7.75 6.43
N HIS A 48 6.69 8.99 6.02
CA HIS A 48 5.98 9.66 4.94
C HIS A 48 6.62 9.36 3.59
N LEU A 49 5.78 9.22 2.57
CA LEU A 49 6.25 9.11 1.20
C LEU A 49 6.96 10.39 0.77
N GLY A 50 8.05 10.22 0.01
CA GLY A 50 8.77 11.32 -0.61
C GLY A 50 7.91 12.12 -1.61
N PRO A 51 8.38 13.32 -2.03
CA PRO A 51 7.64 14.17 -2.96
C PRO A 51 7.22 13.45 -4.25
N GLY A 52 5.98 13.64 -4.69
CA GLY A 52 5.43 13.06 -5.91
C GLY A 52 5.06 11.57 -5.83
N LEU A 53 5.50 10.82 -4.81
CA LEU A 53 5.24 9.39 -4.72
C LEU A 53 3.78 9.05 -4.38
N ASN A 54 3.07 9.93 -3.66
CA ASN A 54 1.63 9.76 -3.44
C ASN A 54 0.86 9.79 -4.77
N GLU A 55 1.13 10.80 -5.62
CA GLU A 55 0.47 10.94 -6.92
C GLU A 55 0.79 9.76 -7.83
N ARG A 56 2.06 9.35 -7.89
CA ARG A 56 2.47 8.17 -8.64
C ARG A 56 1.78 6.89 -8.16
N PHE A 57 1.73 6.64 -6.86
CA PHE A 57 1.05 5.46 -6.32
C PHE A 57 -0.43 5.43 -6.70
N VAL A 58 -1.11 6.59 -6.66
CA VAL A 58 -2.51 6.68 -7.08
C VAL A 58 -2.65 6.35 -8.56
N LEU A 59 -1.88 6.98 -9.44
CA LEU A 59 -1.99 6.80 -10.90
C LEU A 59 -1.54 5.41 -11.36
N GLU A 60 -0.52 4.83 -10.74
CA GLU A 60 0.10 3.58 -11.18
C GLU A 60 -0.55 2.33 -10.55
N ALA A 61 -1.15 2.45 -9.37
CA ALA A 61 -1.68 1.29 -8.63
C ALA A 61 -3.16 1.44 -8.22
N VAL A 62 -3.55 2.58 -7.65
CA VAL A 62 -4.92 2.74 -7.12
C VAL A 62 -5.95 2.91 -8.23
N ASP A 63 -5.73 3.83 -9.17
CA ASP A 63 -6.66 4.12 -10.27
C ASP A 63 -6.90 2.88 -11.16
N PRO A 64 -5.87 2.12 -11.59
CA PRO A 64 -6.09 0.86 -12.31
C PRO A 64 -6.89 -0.17 -11.51
N ALA A 65 -6.62 -0.31 -10.20
CA ALA A 65 -7.37 -1.23 -9.36
C ALA A 65 -8.86 -0.84 -9.24
N LEU A 66 -9.15 0.45 -9.10
CA LEU A 66 -10.52 0.96 -9.08
C LEU A 66 -11.22 0.77 -10.42
N ALA A 67 -10.51 0.94 -11.54
CA ALA A 67 -11.06 0.69 -12.88
C ALA A 67 -11.48 -0.79 -13.02
N VAL A 68 -10.65 -1.74 -12.57
CA VAL A 68 -10.99 -3.18 -12.56
C VAL A 68 -12.24 -3.45 -11.72
N LEU A 69 -12.30 -2.91 -10.49
CA LEU A 69 -13.45 -3.10 -9.59
C LEU A 69 -14.74 -2.47 -10.15
N ALA A 70 -14.63 -1.38 -10.91
CA ALA A 70 -15.76 -0.74 -11.57
C ALA A 70 -16.17 -1.42 -12.89
N GLY A 71 -15.46 -2.46 -13.34
CA GLY A 71 -15.69 -3.12 -14.63
C GLY A 71 -15.33 -2.22 -15.83
N ARG A 72 -14.32 -1.35 -15.67
CA ARG A 72 -13.87 -0.34 -16.66
C ARG A 72 -12.46 -0.60 -17.20
N ALA A 73 -11.85 -1.71 -16.81
CA ALA A 73 -10.50 -2.10 -17.21
C ALA A 73 -10.43 -2.68 -18.63
#